data_AF-A0A255S8Z4-F1
#
_entry.id   AF-A0A255S8Z4-F1
#
_cell.length_a   1.000
_cell.length_b   1.000
_cell.length_c   1.000
_cell.angle_alpha   90.00
_cell.angle_beta   90.00
_cell.angle_gamma   90.00
#
_symmetry.space_group_name_H-M   'P 1'
#
loop_
_entity.id
_entity.type
_entity.pdbx_description
1 polymer ?
#
loop_
_entity_poly.entity_id
_entity_poly.type
_entity_poly.pdbx_seq_one_letter_code
_entity_poly.pdbx_strand_id
1 'polypeptide(L)'
;MNIQKELIDWAKETVEVYNKQSTNLGFYTQTPLCNITQTPDLLILGINPGYDGGIKNKTGEELLKGNPCFEGKDIIKVMSEDRDENKKIKGWALWHKIHKMLDFTGKGKLLEKSDNFVLSNMIFFGTTKESQIPKIKKEECAKQTIKLISILHPKVVLLLGSQSRKLFDRVSENKLEVLVPNSMCHCMSGKSHVLAIKHTAYYYSSIEMELIGKTIGYLLDHQEETINSETIRASSIKEEIIRFEQKQRIINLQGNESLYYLKQKISAKGCNIMIDHNGHLIYEYYCNNAHNKYIKANGTISIEISYDNKQCSFSLMTKGNHPEDLLKKVQETCDELKVFKMDSKDCFVADVGTDDGKIVEFFNVLLAKIKKYRETDCPK
;
A
#
# COMPACT_ATOMS: atom_id res chain seq x y z
N MET A 1 -2.42 -33.45 13.87
CA MET A 1 -1.78 -32.19 14.29
C MET A 1 -2.65 -31.60 15.39
N ASN A 2 -2.08 -31.19 16.53
CA ASN A 2 -2.87 -30.58 17.62
C ASN A 2 -2.53 -29.09 17.68
N ILE A 3 -3.33 -28.29 16.97
CA ILE A 3 -3.13 -26.84 16.83
C ILE A 3 -2.97 -26.13 18.18
N GLN A 4 -3.69 -26.58 19.22
CA GLN A 4 -3.60 -26.00 20.56
C GLN A 4 -2.24 -26.22 21.22
N LYS A 5 -1.66 -27.42 21.08
CA LYS A 5 -0.33 -27.70 21.61
C LYS A 5 0.72 -26.82 20.95
N GLU A 6 0.67 -26.70 19.62
CA GLU A 6 1.60 -25.88 18.85
C GLU A 6 1.45 -24.38 19.17
N LEU A 7 0.22 -23.90 19.37
CA LEU A 7 -0.04 -22.53 19.81
C LEU A 7 0.53 -22.26 21.21
N ILE A 8 0.44 -23.22 22.15
CA ILE A 8 1.03 -23.09 23.50
C ILE A 8 2.55 -22.97 23.42
N ASP A 9 3.20 -23.84 22.63
CA ASP A 9 4.66 -23.83 22.49
C ASP A 9 5.13 -22.56 21.77
N TRP A 10 4.45 -22.17 20.70
CA TRP A 10 4.66 -20.91 19.99
C TRP A 10 4.49 -19.69 20.88
N ALA A 11 3.48 -19.67 21.75
CA ALA A 11 3.22 -18.52 22.61
C ALA A 11 4.32 -18.34 23.66
N LYS A 12 4.86 -19.44 24.22
CA LYS A 12 6.02 -19.42 25.12
C LYS A 12 7.25 -18.84 24.41
N GLU A 13 7.55 -19.34 23.21
CA GLU A 13 8.69 -18.86 22.42
C GLU A 13 8.53 -17.37 22.04
N THR A 14 7.34 -16.98 21.61
CA THR A 14 7.03 -15.60 21.23
C THR A 14 7.25 -14.65 22.40
N VAL A 15 6.77 -15.01 23.59
CA VAL A 15 7.00 -14.24 24.82
C VAL A 15 8.48 -14.03 25.07
N GLU A 16 9.30 -15.07 24.95
CA GLU A 16 10.75 -14.94 25.15
C GLU A 16 11.39 -13.98 24.14
N VAL A 17 10.99 -14.05 22.87
CA VAL A 17 11.49 -13.16 21.81
C VAL A 17 11.11 -11.71 22.08
N TYR A 18 9.86 -11.47 22.51
CA TYR A 18 9.35 -10.13 22.78
C TYR A 18 9.94 -9.54 24.07
N ASN A 19 10.10 -10.33 25.13
CA ASN A 19 10.72 -9.88 26.39
C ASN A 19 12.22 -9.58 26.23
N LYS A 20 12.90 -10.15 25.23
CA LYS A 20 14.30 -9.82 24.90
C LYS A 20 14.45 -8.47 24.20
N GLN A 21 13.36 -7.86 23.72
CA GLN A 21 13.42 -6.54 23.09
C GLN A 21 13.56 -5.46 24.17
N SER A 22 14.49 -4.52 23.99
CA SER A 22 14.73 -3.42 24.94
C SER A 22 13.61 -2.36 24.90
N THR A 23 12.42 -2.70 25.37
CA THR A 23 11.23 -1.85 25.38
C THR A 23 10.31 -2.16 26.55
N ASN A 24 9.58 -1.14 27.03
CA ASN A 24 8.58 -1.25 28.09
C ASN A 24 7.14 -1.39 27.56
N LEU A 25 6.98 -1.58 26.26
CA LEU A 25 5.67 -1.71 25.62
C LEU A 25 5.03 -3.07 25.93
N GLY A 26 3.72 -3.07 26.17
CA GLY A 26 2.92 -4.29 26.22
C GLY A 26 2.75 -4.89 24.81
N PHE A 27 2.51 -6.20 24.75
CA PHE A 27 2.22 -6.88 23.48
C PHE A 27 1.08 -7.87 23.60
N TYR A 28 0.34 -8.08 22.51
CA TYR A 28 -0.80 -9.00 22.44
C TYR A 28 -1.14 -9.39 21.00
N THR A 29 -1.74 -10.57 20.83
CA THR A 29 -2.44 -10.92 19.58
C THR A 29 -3.82 -10.28 19.58
N GLN A 30 -4.37 -9.93 18.42
CA GLN A 30 -5.65 -9.23 18.38
C GLN A 30 -6.82 -10.18 18.72
N THR A 31 -6.80 -11.40 18.17
CA THR A 31 -7.79 -12.46 18.48
C THR A 31 -7.29 -13.32 19.64
N PRO A 32 -8.17 -13.78 20.56
CA PRO A 32 -7.86 -14.83 21.52
C PRO A 32 -7.57 -16.15 20.81
N LEU A 33 -6.30 -16.56 20.77
CA LEU A 33 -5.85 -17.78 20.12
C LEU A 33 -6.14 -19.05 20.96
N CYS A 34 -6.38 -18.89 22.26
CA CYS A 34 -6.78 -20.00 23.14
C CYS A 34 -8.08 -20.68 22.72
N ASN A 35 -8.93 -20.01 21.94
CA ASN A 35 -10.22 -20.55 21.50
C ASN A 35 -10.14 -21.25 20.14
N ILE A 36 -9.00 -21.20 19.44
CA ILE A 36 -8.88 -21.71 18.07
C ILE A 36 -8.70 -23.22 18.07
N THR A 37 -9.75 -23.96 17.67
CA THR A 37 -9.74 -25.43 17.69
C THR A 37 -9.50 -26.05 16.31
N GLN A 38 -9.51 -25.24 15.24
CA GLN A 38 -9.36 -25.68 13.85
C GLN A 38 -8.55 -24.65 13.03
N THR A 39 -8.13 -25.04 11.83
CA THR A 39 -7.47 -24.13 10.88
C THR A 39 -8.47 -23.08 10.39
N PRO A 40 -8.22 -21.76 10.56
CA PRO A 40 -9.11 -20.73 10.06
C PRO A 40 -9.06 -20.66 8.53
N ASP A 41 -10.13 -20.20 7.88
CA ASP A 41 -10.10 -19.91 6.45
C ASP A 41 -9.29 -18.63 6.16
N LEU A 42 -9.36 -17.64 7.05
CA LEU A 42 -8.77 -16.32 6.82
C LEU A 42 -7.92 -15.84 8.00
N LEU A 43 -6.66 -15.50 7.74
CA LEU A 43 -5.81 -14.78 8.70
C LEU A 43 -5.60 -13.34 8.20
N ILE A 44 -6.06 -12.36 8.96
CA ILE A 44 -5.93 -10.93 8.65
C ILE A 44 -4.78 -10.35 9.48
N LEU A 45 -3.81 -9.73 8.82
CA LEU A 45 -2.61 -9.18 9.47
C LEU A 45 -2.49 -7.67 9.23
N GLY A 46 -2.67 -6.91 10.32
CA GLY A 46 -2.25 -5.52 10.40
C GLY A 46 -0.74 -5.38 10.57
N ILE A 47 -0.29 -4.15 10.81
CA ILE A 47 1.13 -3.87 11.08
C ILE A 47 1.45 -4.14 12.55
N ASN A 48 0.73 -3.48 13.44
CA ASN A 48 0.81 -3.62 14.89
C ASN A 48 -0.57 -3.29 15.52
N PRO A 49 -0.86 -3.77 16.75
CA PRO A 49 -2.09 -3.41 17.43
C PRO A 49 -2.20 -1.90 17.66
N GLY A 50 -3.31 -1.29 17.24
CA GLY A 50 -3.51 0.17 17.17
C GLY A 50 -3.93 0.86 18.47
N TYR A 51 -3.69 0.24 19.63
CA TYR A 51 -4.01 0.80 20.94
C TYR A 51 -2.81 0.64 21.87
N ASP A 52 -2.44 1.74 22.55
CA ASP A 52 -1.45 1.74 23.64
C ASP A 52 -1.99 0.87 24.78
N GLY A 53 -1.50 -0.36 24.84
CA GLY A 53 -2.00 -1.36 25.77
C GLY A 53 -1.25 -2.68 25.60
N GLY A 54 -1.79 -3.71 26.26
CA GLY A 54 -1.14 -5.00 26.39
C GLY A 54 -0.53 -5.20 27.77
N ILE A 55 -0.20 -6.45 28.06
CA ILE A 55 0.35 -6.85 29.35
C ILE A 55 1.87 -6.91 29.19
N LYS A 56 2.59 -6.36 30.16
CA LYS A 56 4.06 -6.46 30.24
C LYS A 56 4.43 -7.81 30.86
N ASN A 57 5.53 -8.42 30.45
CA ASN A 57 6.01 -9.69 31.01
C ASN A 57 4.98 -10.84 30.90
N LYS A 58 4.31 -10.96 29.75
CA LYS A 58 3.33 -12.03 29.52
C LYS A 58 3.94 -13.41 29.75
N THR A 59 3.16 -14.33 30.28
CA THR A 59 3.32 -15.77 30.06
C THR A 59 2.75 -16.17 28.69
N GLY A 60 3.13 -17.33 28.17
CA GLY A 60 2.54 -17.84 26.92
C GLY A 60 1.01 -17.94 27.00
N GLU A 61 0.47 -18.32 28.15
CA GLU A 61 -0.98 -18.40 28.41
C GLU A 61 -1.65 -17.03 28.28
N GLU A 62 -1.06 -15.97 28.82
CA GLU A 62 -1.57 -14.61 28.70
C GLU A 62 -1.48 -14.06 27.28
N LEU A 63 -0.51 -14.51 26.49
CA LEU A 63 -0.44 -14.14 25.07
C LEU A 63 -1.61 -14.74 24.30
N LEU A 64 -1.94 -16.01 24.56
CA LEU A 64 -3.04 -16.72 23.90
C LEU A 64 -4.42 -16.14 24.20
N LYS A 65 -4.61 -15.46 25.34
CA LYS A 65 -5.88 -14.74 25.65
C LYS A 65 -6.15 -13.56 24.70
N GLY A 66 -5.16 -13.12 23.93
CA GLY A 66 -5.31 -12.07 22.94
C GLY A 66 -5.42 -10.67 23.53
N ASN A 67 -6.23 -9.82 22.89
CA ASN A 67 -6.36 -8.43 23.25
C ASN A 67 -7.17 -8.29 24.55
N PRO A 68 -6.60 -7.68 25.61
CA PRO A 68 -7.30 -7.50 26.88
C PRO A 68 -8.60 -6.67 26.74
N CYS A 69 -8.71 -5.80 25.72
CA CYS A 69 -9.94 -5.04 25.46
C CYS A 69 -11.15 -5.92 25.10
N PHE A 70 -10.90 -7.18 24.69
CA PHE A 70 -11.92 -8.16 24.32
C PHE A 70 -12.21 -9.19 25.41
N GLU A 71 -11.51 -9.14 26.55
CA GLU A 71 -11.76 -10.07 27.65
C GLU A 71 -13.22 -9.93 28.14
N GLY A 72 -13.93 -11.06 28.18
CA GLY A 72 -15.36 -11.10 28.54
C GLY A 72 -16.32 -10.52 27.50
N LYS A 73 -15.87 -10.24 26.27
CA LYS A 73 -16.69 -9.68 25.19
C LYS A 73 -16.71 -10.58 23.96
N ASP A 74 -17.82 -10.56 23.23
CA ASP A 74 -17.89 -11.11 21.88
C ASP A 74 -17.14 -10.18 20.92
N ILE A 75 -16.00 -10.68 20.41
CA ILE A 75 -15.13 -9.91 19.51
C ILE A 75 -15.84 -9.50 18.22
N ILE A 76 -16.71 -10.37 17.68
CA ILE A 76 -17.44 -10.09 16.44
C ILE A 76 -18.39 -8.94 16.70
N LYS A 77 -19.18 -9.03 17.77
CA LYS A 77 -20.07 -7.95 18.19
C LYS A 77 -19.33 -6.62 18.36
N VAL A 78 -18.20 -6.63 19.07
CA VAL A 78 -17.39 -5.40 19.29
C VAL A 78 -16.87 -4.81 17.98
N MET A 79 -16.48 -5.65 17.02
CA MET A 79 -15.97 -5.18 15.72
C MET A 79 -17.09 -4.78 14.76
N SER A 80 -18.26 -5.41 14.85
CA SER A 80 -19.40 -5.28 13.94
C SER A 80 -20.44 -4.24 14.35
N GLU A 81 -20.46 -3.79 15.62
CA GLU A 81 -21.42 -2.79 16.11
C GLU A 81 -21.42 -1.53 15.22
N ASP A 82 -22.47 -1.37 14.42
CA ASP A 82 -22.71 -0.23 13.55
C ASP A 82 -23.30 0.96 14.31
N ARG A 83 -23.20 2.15 13.71
CA ARG A 83 -23.61 3.45 14.27
C ARG A 83 -25.04 3.40 14.83
N ASP A 84 -25.16 3.52 16.16
CA ASP A 84 -26.37 4.06 16.77
C ASP A 84 -26.41 5.57 16.46
N GLU A 85 -27.54 6.05 15.95
CA GLU A 85 -27.81 7.46 15.67
C GLU A 85 -27.61 8.35 16.93
N ASN A 86 -27.70 7.73 18.12
CA ASN A 86 -27.58 8.38 19.41
C ASN A 86 -26.32 8.00 20.22
N LYS A 87 -25.44 7.10 19.73
CA LYS A 87 -24.18 6.76 20.43
C LYS A 87 -22.98 6.81 19.50
N LYS A 88 -21.98 7.61 19.89
CA LYS A 88 -20.68 7.76 19.22
C LYS A 88 -19.78 6.52 19.38
N ILE A 89 -20.26 5.33 19.05
CA ILE A 89 -19.41 4.14 18.93
C ILE A 89 -19.50 3.69 17.48
N LYS A 90 -18.37 3.81 16.78
CA LYS A 90 -18.19 3.33 15.41
C LYS A 90 -17.48 1.99 15.54
N GLY A 91 -18.10 0.91 15.08
CA GLY A 91 -17.42 -0.36 14.82
C GLY A 91 -16.14 -0.17 14.01
N TRP A 92 -15.35 -1.23 13.90
CA TRP A 92 -14.00 -1.10 13.37
C TRP A 92 -14.06 -0.87 11.86
N ALA A 93 -13.60 0.28 11.36
CA ALA A 93 -13.63 0.57 9.92
C ALA A 93 -12.91 -0.49 9.06
N LEU A 94 -11.90 -1.16 9.63
CA LEU A 94 -11.26 -2.34 9.05
C LEU A 94 -12.25 -3.48 8.84
N TRP A 95 -13.06 -3.79 9.85
CA TRP A 95 -14.05 -4.86 9.85
C TRP A 95 -15.06 -4.69 8.73
N HIS A 96 -15.77 -3.56 8.72
CA HIS A 96 -16.81 -3.29 7.71
C HIS A 96 -16.25 -3.28 6.29
N LYS A 97 -15.00 -2.85 6.10
CA LYS A 97 -14.37 -2.81 4.78
C LYS A 97 -14.02 -4.21 4.27
N ILE A 98 -13.47 -5.08 5.11
CA ILE A 98 -13.17 -6.47 4.72
C ILE A 98 -14.47 -7.26 4.54
N HIS A 99 -15.46 -7.07 5.43
CA HIS A 99 -16.78 -7.67 5.29
C HIS A 99 -17.39 -7.35 3.92
N LYS A 100 -17.43 -6.06 3.56
CA LYS A 100 -17.92 -5.60 2.25
C LYS A 100 -17.15 -6.20 1.07
N MET A 101 -15.83 -6.38 1.19
CA MET A 101 -15.05 -7.06 0.15
C MET A 101 -15.52 -8.52 -0.01
N LEU A 102 -15.65 -9.25 1.08
CA LEU A 102 -16.08 -10.65 1.06
C LEU A 102 -17.53 -10.82 0.57
N ASP A 103 -18.41 -9.85 0.84
CA ASP A 103 -19.81 -9.86 0.39
C ASP A 103 -19.97 -9.90 -1.13
N PHE A 104 -19.00 -9.36 -1.90
CA PHE A 104 -19.01 -9.48 -3.38
C PHE A 104 -18.95 -10.93 -3.88
N THR A 105 -18.64 -11.88 -2.99
CA THR A 105 -18.63 -13.32 -3.27
C THR A 105 -19.58 -14.11 -2.37
N GLY A 106 -20.43 -13.44 -1.59
CA GLY A 106 -21.29 -14.08 -0.59
C GLY A 106 -20.54 -14.68 0.60
N LYS A 107 -19.25 -14.36 0.78
CA LYS A 107 -18.37 -14.92 1.82
C LYS A 107 -18.25 -14.05 3.08
N GLY A 108 -19.08 -13.00 3.23
CA GLY A 108 -19.07 -12.11 4.41
C GLY A 108 -19.24 -12.86 5.74
N LYS A 109 -20.05 -13.94 5.73
CA LYS A 109 -20.29 -14.83 6.87
C LYS A 109 -19.03 -15.47 7.46
N LEU A 110 -17.89 -15.47 6.75
CA LEU A 110 -16.60 -15.87 7.31
C LEU A 110 -16.22 -15.04 8.54
N LEU A 111 -16.63 -13.77 8.56
CA LEU A 111 -16.37 -12.86 9.67
C LEU A 111 -17.42 -12.97 10.79
N GLU A 112 -18.49 -13.72 10.60
CA GLU A 112 -19.54 -13.89 11.62
C GLU A 112 -19.27 -15.05 12.58
N LYS A 113 -18.14 -15.77 12.42
CA LYS A 113 -17.75 -16.90 13.29
C LYS A 113 -16.27 -16.82 13.66
N SER A 114 -15.97 -16.85 14.95
CA SER A 114 -14.60 -16.69 15.48
C SER A 114 -13.63 -17.78 15.05
N ASP A 115 -14.14 -18.95 14.67
CA ASP A 115 -13.31 -20.10 14.27
C ASP A 115 -12.93 -20.07 12.78
N ASN A 116 -13.55 -19.19 12.00
CA ASN A 116 -13.33 -19.08 10.57
C ASN A 116 -12.23 -18.07 10.22
N PHE A 117 -11.90 -17.16 11.14
CA PHE A 117 -10.88 -16.15 10.89
C PHE A 117 -10.05 -15.86 12.15
N VAL A 118 -8.84 -15.39 11.92
CA VAL A 118 -7.98 -14.81 12.97
C VAL A 118 -7.59 -13.42 12.52
N LEU A 119 -7.81 -12.42 13.38
CA LEU A 119 -7.19 -11.11 13.26
C LEU A 119 -5.92 -11.06 14.13
N SER A 120 -4.81 -10.61 13.55
CA SER A 120 -3.55 -10.39 14.26
C SER A 120 -2.73 -9.31 13.55
N ASN A 121 -1.44 -9.22 13.83
CA ASN A 121 -0.53 -8.22 13.30
C ASN A 121 0.84 -8.82 12.98
N MET A 122 1.61 -8.16 12.12
CA MET A 122 2.99 -8.57 11.88
C MET A 122 3.89 -8.42 13.12
N ILE A 123 3.61 -7.43 13.98
CA ILE A 123 4.28 -7.20 15.26
C ILE A 123 3.22 -7.03 16.36
N PHE A 124 3.38 -7.64 17.53
CA PHE A 124 2.39 -7.61 18.62
C PHE A 124 2.50 -6.45 19.62
N PHE A 125 3.50 -5.55 19.53
CA PHE A 125 3.61 -4.41 20.44
C PHE A 125 2.46 -3.41 20.22
N GLY A 126 1.72 -3.11 21.29
CA GLY A 126 0.58 -2.21 21.25
C GLY A 126 1.01 -0.74 21.23
N THR A 127 0.77 -0.06 20.11
CA THR A 127 0.96 1.39 19.97
C THR A 127 -0.05 1.96 18.99
N THR A 128 -0.43 3.23 19.16
CA THR A 128 -1.37 3.88 18.22
C THR A 128 -0.84 3.88 16.78
N LYS A 129 0.48 4.03 16.60
CA LYS A 129 1.16 4.00 15.30
C LYS A 129 2.43 3.15 15.37
N GLU A 130 2.72 2.43 14.30
CA GLU A 130 3.95 1.63 14.18
C GLU A 130 5.24 2.46 14.39
N SER A 131 5.23 3.74 13.99
CA SER A 131 6.38 4.64 14.17
C SER A 131 6.69 4.97 15.64
N GLN A 132 5.78 4.64 16.56
CA GLN A 132 5.96 4.81 18.02
C GLN A 132 6.63 3.59 18.66
N ILE A 133 6.75 2.47 17.93
CA ILE A 133 7.49 1.31 18.41
C ILE A 133 8.98 1.71 18.44
N PRO A 134 9.65 1.63 19.60
CA PRO A 134 11.06 1.98 19.71
C PRO A 134 11.93 1.05 18.87
N LYS A 135 13.23 1.33 18.82
CA LYS A 135 14.18 0.56 18.01
C LYS A 135 14.31 -0.88 18.55
N ILE A 136 13.47 -1.77 18.05
CA ILE A 136 13.47 -3.21 18.30
C ILE A 136 13.94 -3.97 17.06
N LYS A 137 14.24 -5.26 17.23
CA LYS A 137 14.51 -6.16 16.11
C LYS A 137 13.21 -6.64 15.48
N LYS A 138 12.59 -5.77 14.67
CA LYS A 138 11.27 -6.02 14.03
C LYS A 138 11.20 -7.33 13.25
N GLU A 139 12.29 -7.74 12.62
CA GLU A 139 12.36 -8.99 11.86
C GLU A 139 12.34 -10.23 12.75
N GLU A 140 13.00 -10.20 13.92
CA GLU A 140 12.90 -11.30 14.90
C GLU A 140 11.47 -11.46 15.43
N CYS A 141 10.80 -10.33 15.70
CA CYS A 141 9.40 -10.31 16.10
C CYS A 141 8.48 -10.85 14.99
N ALA A 142 8.66 -10.39 13.75
CA ALA A 142 7.83 -10.80 12.63
C ALA A 142 8.00 -12.28 12.23
N LYS A 143 9.16 -12.89 12.51
CA LYS A 143 9.34 -14.35 12.36
C LYS A 143 8.37 -15.15 13.23
N GLN A 144 7.95 -14.62 14.40
CA GLN A 144 6.91 -15.27 15.21
C GLN A 144 5.55 -15.26 14.49
N THR A 145 5.25 -14.22 13.73
CA THR A 145 4.04 -14.17 12.88
C THR A 145 4.13 -15.15 11.71
N ILE A 146 5.30 -15.34 11.10
CA ILE A 146 5.50 -16.39 10.08
C ILE A 146 5.25 -17.79 10.67
N LYS A 147 5.79 -18.07 11.87
CA LYS A 147 5.52 -19.31 12.60
C LYS A 147 4.02 -19.49 12.88
N LEU A 148 3.32 -18.41 13.27
CA LEU A 148 1.88 -18.44 13.48
C LEU A 148 1.12 -18.81 12.19
N ILE A 149 1.51 -18.28 11.03
CA ILE A 149 0.93 -18.68 9.73
C ILE A 149 1.12 -20.19 9.52
N SER A 150 2.33 -20.71 9.79
CA SER A 150 2.63 -22.14 9.65
C SER A 150 1.85 -23.02 10.61
N ILE A 151 1.51 -22.56 11.82
CA ILE A 151 0.70 -23.34 12.78
C ILE A 151 -0.78 -23.32 12.41
N LEU A 152 -1.29 -22.13 12.06
CA LEU A 152 -2.71 -21.95 11.75
C LEU A 152 -3.09 -22.54 10.40
N HIS A 153 -2.15 -22.64 9.45
CA HIS A 153 -2.39 -23.05 8.07
C HIS A 153 -3.65 -22.40 7.46
N PRO A 154 -3.79 -21.07 7.51
CA PRO A 154 -4.98 -20.42 6.97
C PRO A 154 -5.07 -20.61 5.47
N LYS A 155 -6.28 -20.68 4.92
CA LYS A 155 -6.43 -20.74 3.45
C LYS A 155 -5.90 -19.48 2.76
N VAL A 156 -6.21 -18.32 3.34
CA VAL A 156 -5.72 -17.02 2.88
C VAL A 156 -5.13 -16.22 4.04
N VAL A 157 -3.96 -15.62 3.82
CA VAL A 157 -3.38 -14.58 4.67
C VAL A 157 -3.55 -13.23 3.99
N LEU A 158 -4.29 -12.32 4.60
CA LEU A 158 -4.52 -10.96 4.11
C LEU A 158 -3.60 -9.96 4.82
N LEU A 159 -2.55 -9.51 4.15
CA LEU A 159 -1.62 -8.48 4.65
C LEU A 159 -2.18 -7.08 4.36
N LEU A 160 -2.36 -6.27 5.40
CA LEU A 160 -2.92 -4.93 5.28
C LEU A 160 -1.84 -3.85 5.33
N GLY A 161 -1.57 -3.20 4.20
CA GLY A 161 -0.68 -2.05 4.10
C GLY A 161 0.74 -2.36 3.65
N SER A 162 1.46 -1.31 3.23
CA SER A 162 2.80 -1.46 2.66
C SER A 162 3.85 -1.89 3.69
N GLN A 163 3.67 -1.54 4.97
CA GLN A 163 4.64 -1.92 6.01
C GLN A 163 4.50 -3.39 6.41
N SER A 164 3.29 -3.94 6.50
CA SER A 164 3.09 -5.37 6.76
C SER A 164 3.65 -6.21 5.61
N ARG A 165 3.38 -5.81 4.36
CA ARG A 165 4.03 -6.37 3.16
C ARG A 165 5.56 -6.34 3.26
N LYS A 166 6.15 -5.16 3.49
CA LYS A 166 7.62 -5.01 3.54
C LYS A 166 8.24 -5.88 4.61
N LEU A 167 7.59 -5.98 5.77
CA LEU A 167 8.08 -6.78 6.87
C LEU A 167 7.97 -8.28 6.55
N PHE A 168 6.84 -8.71 5.97
CA PHE A 168 6.66 -10.07 5.47
C PHE A 168 7.75 -10.44 4.45
N ASP A 169 7.97 -9.60 3.43
CA ASP A 169 9.00 -9.81 2.39
C ASP A 169 10.42 -9.92 2.97
N ARG A 170 10.71 -9.36 4.14
CA ARG A 170 12.04 -9.48 4.78
C ARG A 170 12.23 -10.79 5.53
N VAL A 171 11.16 -11.36 6.09
CA VAL A 171 11.26 -12.51 7.00
C VAL A 171 10.73 -13.82 6.41
N SER A 172 9.87 -13.74 5.39
CA SER A 172 9.36 -14.90 4.66
C SER A 172 10.40 -15.40 3.66
N GLU A 173 10.45 -16.71 3.44
CA GLU A 173 11.24 -17.34 2.38
C GLU A 173 10.66 -16.97 1.00
N ASN A 174 9.34 -17.00 0.87
CA ASN A 174 8.63 -16.63 -0.35
C ASN A 174 8.34 -15.13 -0.38
N LYS A 175 8.58 -14.49 -1.54
CA LYS A 175 8.42 -13.04 -1.73
C LYS A 175 7.13 -12.74 -2.47
N LEU A 176 6.49 -11.64 -2.10
CA LEU A 176 5.26 -11.17 -2.74
C LEU A 176 5.57 -10.59 -4.12
N GLU A 177 4.97 -11.19 -5.14
CA GLU A 177 5.01 -10.72 -6.52
C GLU A 177 3.77 -9.91 -6.85
N VAL A 178 3.85 -9.06 -7.87
CA VAL A 178 2.69 -8.27 -8.30
C VAL A 178 1.65 -9.19 -8.91
N LEU A 179 0.46 -9.26 -8.33
CA LEU A 179 -0.67 -10.02 -8.87
C LEU A 179 -1.48 -9.14 -9.82
N VAL A 180 -1.91 -7.96 -9.34
CA VAL A 180 -2.52 -6.91 -10.16
C VAL A 180 -1.88 -5.56 -9.83
N PRO A 181 -1.29 -4.87 -10.82
CA PRO A 181 -0.61 -3.59 -10.62
C PRO A 181 -1.46 -2.58 -9.88
N ASN A 182 -0.84 -1.82 -8.97
CA ASN A 182 -1.48 -0.78 -8.15
C ASN A 182 -2.60 -1.26 -7.20
N SER A 183 -2.84 -2.57 -7.08
CA SER A 183 -3.89 -3.12 -6.21
C SER A 183 -3.35 -4.15 -5.22
N MET A 184 -2.72 -5.22 -5.73
CA MET A 184 -2.42 -6.39 -4.91
C MET A 184 -1.15 -7.14 -5.31
N CYS A 185 -0.52 -7.75 -4.32
CA CYS A 185 0.63 -8.65 -4.48
C CYS A 185 0.35 -10.00 -3.83
N HIS A 186 0.91 -11.08 -4.36
CA HIS A 186 0.62 -12.44 -3.92
C HIS A 186 1.87 -13.32 -3.90
N CYS A 187 1.86 -14.31 -3.01
CA CYS A 187 2.76 -15.46 -3.02
C CYS A 187 2.12 -16.64 -2.26
N MET A 188 2.77 -17.80 -2.29
CA MET A 188 2.44 -18.93 -1.43
C MET A 188 3.33 -18.96 -0.19
N SER A 189 2.77 -19.26 0.97
CA SER A 189 3.52 -19.56 2.20
C SER A 189 3.07 -20.92 2.73
N GLY A 190 3.84 -21.96 2.42
CA GLY A 190 3.34 -23.33 2.54
C GLY A 190 2.10 -23.52 1.65
N LYS A 191 0.98 -23.91 2.26
CA LYS A 191 -0.32 -24.06 1.57
C LYS A 191 -1.19 -22.80 1.60
N SER A 192 -0.74 -21.74 2.27
CA SER A 192 -1.54 -20.52 2.42
C SER A 192 -1.28 -19.54 1.28
N HIS A 193 -2.33 -19.03 0.65
CA HIS A 193 -2.20 -17.90 -0.27
C HIS A 193 -2.01 -16.62 0.55
N VAL A 194 -0.89 -15.92 0.36
CA VAL A 194 -0.63 -14.63 1.01
C VAL A 194 -0.96 -13.52 0.03
N LEU A 195 -1.98 -12.72 0.33
CA LEU A 195 -2.42 -11.59 -0.47
C LEU A 195 -2.15 -10.28 0.27
N ALA A 196 -1.34 -9.40 -0.30
CA ALA A 196 -1.09 -8.07 0.23
C ALA A 196 -1.93 -7.02 -0.51
N ILE A 197 -2.66 -6.21 0.26
CA ILE A 197 -3.45 -5.07 -0.23
C ILE A 197 -3.04 -3.80 0.52
N LYS A 198 -3.53 -2.63 0.08
CA LYS A 198 -3.34 -1.39 0.87
C LYS A 198 -4.01 -1.49 2.25
N HIS A 199 -3.68 -0.58 3.16
CA HIS A 199 -4.29 -0.59 4.48
C HIS A 199 -5.76 -0.16 4.38
N THR A 200 -6.65 -0.74 5.18
CA THR A 200 -8.09 -0.42 5.18
C THR A 200 -8.41 1.01 5.60
N ALA A 201 -7.46 1.74 6.19
CA ALA A 201 -7.58 3.19 6.43
C ALA A 201 -7.55 4.03 5.13
N TYR A 202 -7.02 3.51 4.03
CA TYR A 202 -7.01 4.20 2.74
C TYR A 202 -8.36 4.09 2.02
N TYR A 203 -8.59 5.03 1.11
CA TYR A 203 -9.73 5.00 0.19
C TYR A 203 -9.61 3.82 -0.77
N TYR A 204 -10.72 3.10 -0.98
CA TYR A 204 -10.90 2.12 -2.06
C TYR A 204 -12.10 2.55 -2.89
N SER A 205 -11.99 2.42 -4.21
CA SER A 205 -13.17 2.53 -5.06
C SER A 205 -14.00 1.24 -5.00
N SER A 206 -15.30 1.30 -5.30
CA SER A 206 -16.14 0.09 -5.31
C SER A 206 -15.61 -1.01 -6.25
N ILE A 207 -15.07 -0.63 -7.41
CA ILE A 207 -14.46 -1.56 -8.39
C ILE A 207 -13.24 -2.25 -7.80
N GLU A 208 -12.43 -1.55 -7.01
CA GLU A 208 -11.26 -2.14 -6.37
C GLU A 208 -11.65 -3.06 -5.21
N MET A 209 -12.66 -2.69 -4.42
CA MET A 209 -13.19 -3.58 -3.37
C MET A 209 -13.80 -4.85 -3.96
N GLU A 210 -14.53 -4.72 -5.07
CA GLU A 210 -15.09 -5.86 -5.81
C GLU A 210 -13.98 -6.79 -6.33
N LEU A 211 -12.96 -6.24 -7.00
CA LEU A 211 -11.81 -7.00 -7.50
C LEU A 211 -11.10 -7.75 -6.36
N ILE A 212 -10.78 -7.06 -5.25
CA ILE A 212 -10.11 -7.68 -4.10
C ILE A 212 -11.00 -8.75 -3.48
N GLY A 213 -12.29 -8.46 -3.30
CA GLY A 213 -13.27 -9.41 -2.77
C GLY A 213 -13.36 -10.69 -3.58
N LYS A 214 -13.53 -10.57 -4.90
CA LYS A 214 -13.55 -11.68 -5.85
C LYS A 214 -12.23 -12.45 -5.86
N THR A 215 -11.10 -11.73 -5.76
CA THR A 215 -9.78 -12.37 -5.63
C THR A 215 -9.69 -13.21 -4.37
N ILE A 216 -10.03 -12.66 -3.19
CA ILE A 216 -10.02 -13.42 -1.93
C ILE A 216 -10.94 -14.65 -2.05
N GLY A 217 -12.14 -14.48 -2.60
CA GLY A 217 -13.09 -15.58 -2.80
C GLY A 217 -12.53 -16.68 -3.70
N TYR A 218 -11.86 -16.33 -4.80
CA TYR A 218 -11.20 -17.29 -5.68
C TYR A 218 -10.08 -18.04 -4.95
N LEU A 219 -9.21 -17.33 -4.23
CA LEU A 219 -8.11 -17.94 -3.47
C LEU A 219 -8.65 -18.95 -2.45
N LEU A 220 -9.73 -18.61 -1.74
CA LEU A 220 -10.37 -19.50 -0.77
C LEU A 220 -10.88 -20.82 -1.40
N ASP A 221 -11.28 -20.78 -2.67
CA ASP A 221 -11.84 -21.92 -3.38
C ASP A 221 -10.77 -22.75 -4.14
N HIS A 222 -9.55 -22.21 -4.36
CA HIS A 222 -8.50 -22.80 -5.21
C HIS A 222 -7.14 -22.96 -4.50
N GLN A 223 -7.14 -23.61 -3.34
CA GLN A 223 -6.00 -23.71 -2.41
C GLN A 223 -4.75 -24.43 -2.93
N GLU A 224 -4.91 -25.32 -3.91
CA GLU A 224 -3.81 -26.12 -4.45
C GLU A 224 -3.26 -25.53 -5.77
N GLU A 225 -3.80 -24.39 -6.22
CA GLU A 225 -3.38 -23.77 -7.47
C GLU A 225 -2.21 -22.79 -7.27
N THR A 226 -1.21 -22.89 -8.14
CA THR A 226 -0.19 -21.84 -8.25
C THR A 226 -0.78 -20.64 -8.98
N ILE A 227 -1.04 -19.57 -8.23
CA ILE A 227 -1.64 -18.34 -8.76
C ILE A 227 -0.55 -17.28 -8.96
N ASN A 228 -0.54 -16.66 -10.15
CA ASN A 228 0.33 -15.55 -10.50
C ASN A 228 -0.42 -14.56 -11.41
N SER A 229 0.26 -13.52 -11.89
CA SER A 229 -0.37 -12.48 -12.72
C SER A 229 -0.95 -12.98 -14.04
N GLU A 230 -0.43 -14.07 -14.59
CA GLU A 230 -0.92 -14.66 -15.84
C GLU A 230 -2.12 -15.55 -15.57
N THR A 231 -2.03 -16.46 -14.60
CA THR A 231 -3.10 -17.41 -14.28
C THR A 231 -4.34 -16.71 -13.73
N ILE A 232 -4.18 -15.66 -12.91
CA ILE A 232 -5.33 -14.87 -12.43
C ILE A 232 -6.04 -14.10 -13.56
N ARG A 233 -5.34 -13.78 -14.66
CA ARG A 233 -5.95 -13.14 -15.85
C ARG A 233 -6.65 -14.13 -16.76
N ALA A 234 -6.36 -15.42 -16.61
CA ALA A 234 -7.08 -16.50 -17.28
C ALA A 234 -8.25 -17.05 -16.45
N SER A 235 -8.41 -16.59 -15.20
CA SER A 235 -9.43 -17.08 -14.28
C SER A 235 -10.79 -16.38 -14.47
N SER A 236 -11.77 -16.78 -13.64
CA SER A 236 -13.09 -16.16 -13.58
C SER A 236 -13.09 -14.69 -13.12
N ILE A 237 -11.95 -14.11 -12.73
CA ILE A 237 -11.81 -12.72 -12.24
C ILE A 237 -11.27 -11.78 -13.34
N LYS A 238 -11.01 -12.31 -14.55
CA LYS A 238 -10.42 -11.55 -15.66
C LYS A 238 -11.14 -10.22 -15.93
N GLU A 239 -12.47 -10.23 -15.96
CA GLU A 239 -13.26 -9.05 -16.32
C GLU A 239 -13.15 -7.93 -15.26
N GLU A 240 -13.07 -8.28 -13.98
CA GLU A 240 -12.86 -7.32 -12.91
C GLU A 240 -11.46 -6.70 -12.94
N ILE A 241 -10.45 -7.48 -13.32
CA ILE A 241 -9.08 -6.97 -13.52
C ILE A 241 -9.09 -5.95 -14.66
N ILE A 242 -9.67 -6.30 -15.82
CA ILE A 242 -9.77 -5.41 -16.98
C ILE A 242 -10.51 -4.13 -16.60
N ARG A 243 -11.66 -4.24 -15.93
CA ARG A 243 -12.47 -3.10 -15.49
C ARG A 243 -11.72 -2.19 -14.51
N PHE A 244 -10.97 -2.77 -13.58
CA PHE A 244 -10.12 -2.00 -12.66
C PHE A 244 -9.01 -1.28 -13.41
N GLU A 245 -8.29 -1.96 -14.29
CA GLU A 245 -7.18 -1.36 -15.07
C GLU A 245 -7.67 -0.27 -16.02
N GLN A 246 -8.81 -0.47 -16.68
CA GLN A 246 -9.46 0.57 -17.49
C GLN A 246 -9.80 1.79 -16.63
N LYS A 247 -10.33 1.61 -15.42
CA LYS A 247 -10.60 2.72 -14.50
C LYS A 247 -9.31 3.43 -14.05
N GLN A 248 -8.19 2.72 -13.91
CA GLN A 248 -6.90 3.34 -13.61
C GLN A 248 -6.36 4.15 -14.80
N ARG A 249 -6.62 3.70 -16.04
CA ARG A 249 -6.25 4.40 -17.29
C ARG A 249 -7.14 5.59 -17.57
N ILE A 250 -8.41 5.53 -17.19
CA ILE A 250 -9.35 6.64 -17.27
C ILE A 250 -9.03 7.61 -16.13
N ILE A 251 -8.19 8.61 -16.42
CA ILE A 251 -8.32 9.88 -15.73
C ILE A 251 -9.67 10.47 -16.17
N ASN A 252 -10.71 10.30 -15.34
CA ASN A 252 -11.97 10.98 -15.55
C ASN A 252 -11.73 12.49 -15.38
N LEU A 253 -11.41 13.18 -16.47
CA LEU A 253 -11.53 14.64 -16.58
C LEU A 253 -12.98 14.97 -16.96
N GLN A 254 -13.92 14.71 -16.05
CA GLN A 254 -15.28 15.22 -16.21
C GLN A 254 -15.40 16.57 -15.51
N GLY A 255 -15.34 17.64 -16.31
CA GLY A 255 -15.69 18.99 -15.88
C GLY A 255 -14.65 19.73 -15.04
N ASN A 256 -14.83 21.06 -14.96
CA ASN A 256 -13.96 22.04 -14.28
C ASN A 256 -13.65 21.71 -12.79
N GLU A 257 -14.41 20.82 -12.15
CA GLU A 257 -14.16 20.35 -10.78
C GLU A 257 -13.02 19.31 -10.68
N SER A 258 -12.63 18.69 -11.80
CA SER A 258 -11.51 17.73 -11.86
C SER A 258 -10.17 18.40 -11.57
N LEU A 259 -10.01 19.63 -12.07
CA LEU A 259 -8.86 20.49 -11.77
C LEU A 259 -8.85 20.90 -10.29
N TYR A 260 -10.01 21.08 -9.66
CA TYR A 260 -10.13 21.35 -8.22
C TYR A 260 -9.67 20.17 -7.34
N TYR A 261 -9.93 18.94 -7.78
CA TYR A 261 -9.45 17.74 -7.07
C TYR A 261 -7.95 17.46 -7.29
N LEU A 262 -7.43 17.71 -8.50
CA LEU A 262 -5.98 17.73 -8.72
C LEU A 262 -5.30 18.83 -7.89
N LYS A 263 -5.91 20.04 -7.82
CA LYS A 263 -5.50 21.17 -6.96
C LYS A 263 -5.39 20.74 -5.49
N GLN A 264 -6.33 19.97 -4.94
CA GLN A 264 -6.27 19.51 -3.55
C GLN A 264 -5.19 18.46 -3.29
N LYS A 265 -5.01 17.47 -4.19
CA LYS A 265 -3.98 16.44 -4.01
C LYS A 265 -2.56 17.00 -4.09
N ILE A 266 -2.37 18.06 -4.85
CA ILE A 266 -1.11 18.80 -4.97
C ILE A 266 -0.94 19.78 -3.78
N SER A 267 -2.02 20.38 -3.27
CA SER A 267 -1.99 21.31 -2.12
C SER A 267 -1.55 20.69 -0.79
N ALA A 268 -1.62 19.36 -0.64
CA ALA A 268 -1.24 18.67 0.60
C ALA A 268 0.28 18.65 0.89
N LYS A 269 1.09 19.41 0.13
CA LYS A 269 2.54 19.58 0.36
C LYS A 269 3.00 21.05 0.39
N GLY A 270 2.13 21.98 0.81
CA GLY A 270 2.56 23.32 1.23
C GLY A 270 2.92 24.30 0.10
N CYS A 271 2.10 24.37 -0.95
CA CYS A 271 2.16 25.46 -1.95
C CYS A 271 0.97 26.40 -1.75
N ASN A 272 1.21 27.71 -1.65
CA ASN A 272 0.16 28.72 -1.79
C ASN A 272 -0.03 29.06 -3.28
N ILE A 273 -1.27 29.29 -3.68
CA ILE A 273 -1.70 29.50 -5.08
C ILE A 273 -2.21 30.93 -5.22
N MET A 274 -1.79 31.64 -6.28
CA MET A 274 -2.53 32.79 -6.82
C MET A 274 -2.86 32.56 -8.29
N ILE A 275 -3.97 33.16 -8.73
CA ILE A 275 -4.47 33.12 -10.12
C ILE A 275 -4.37 34.55 -10.64
N ASP A 276 -3.74 34.75 -11.80
CA ASP A 276 -3.72 36.07 -12.42
C ASP A 276 -5.07 36.44 -13.04
N HIS A 277 -5.24 37.71 -13.40
CA HIS A 277 -6.43 38.26 -14.03
C HIS A 277 -6.78 37.64 -15.40
N ASN A 278 -5.89 36.82 -15.97
CA ASN A 278 -6.11 36.12 -17.24
C ASN A 278 -6.41 34.63 -17.06
N GLY A 279 -6.47 34.13 -15.81
CA GLY A 279 -6.81 32.74 -15.51
C GLY A 279 -5.65 31.75 -15.62
N HIS A 280 -4.41 32.23 -15.72
CA HIS A 280 -3.23 31.37 -15.73
C HIS A 280 -2.86 30.90 -14.31
N LEU A 281 -2.40 29.65 -14.23
CA LEU A 281 -1.92 29.04 -12.99
C LEU A 281 -0.44 29.36 -12.83
N ILE A 282 -0.10 30.26 -11.90
CA ILE A 282 1.29 30.60 -11.59
C ILE A 282 1.70 29.79 -10.35
N TYR A 283 2.74 28.97 -10.49
CA TYR A 283 3.38 28.30 -9.36
C TYR A 283 4.49 29.19 -8.81
N GLU A 284 4.23 29.93 -7.74
CA GLU A 284 5.28 30.68 -7.01
C GLU A 284 5.70 29.93 -5.75
N TYR A 285 6.99 29.62 -5.64
CA TYR A 285 7.61 29.22 -4.39
C TYR A 285 8.56 30.33 -3.95
N TYR A 286 8.21 31.04 -2.89
CA TYR A 286 9.06 32.06 -2.29
C TYR A 286 10.15 31.39 -1.42
N CYS A 287 11.39 31.46 -1.90
CA CYS A 287 12.55 31.72 -1.05
C CYS A 287 13.34 32.85 -1.71
N ASN A 288 13.75 33.84 -0.91
CA ASN A 288 14.15 35.19 -1.34
C ASN A 288 15.14 35.28 -2.53
N ASN A 289 14.94 36.36 -3.30
CA ASN A 289 15.68 36.89 -4.46
C ASN A 289 15.27 36.38 -5.84
N ALA A 290 14.80 37.35 -6.64
CA ALA A 290 14.15 37.15 -7.91
C ALA A 290 15.10 37.28 -9.12
N HIS A 291 14.70 36.55 -10.17
CA HIS A 291 14.57 36.97 -11.56
C HIS A 291 15.65 36.64 -12.61
N ASN A 292 15.10 36.07 -13.69
CA ASN A 292 15.49 36.02 -15.10
C ASN A 292 16.52 35.00 -15.61
N LYS A 293 16.04 34.27 -16.64
CA LYS A 293 16.73 33.44 -17.64
C LYS A 293 17.50 32.24 -17.09
N TYR A 294 17.47 31.17 -17.89
CA TYR A 294 18.25 29.95 -17.73
C TYR A 294 19.56 30.21 -16.99
N ILE A 295 19.76 29.67 -15.78
CA ILE A 295 21.08 29.28 -15.25
C ILE A 295 20.93 28.50 -13.93
N LYS A 296 21.78 27.47 -13.86
CA LYS A 296 22.23 26.68 -12.71
C LYS A 296 22.40 27.51 -11.43
N ALA A 297 21.56 27.27 -10.45
CA ALA A 297 21.92 27.41 -9.04
C ALA A 297 21.18 26.33 -8.25
N ASN A 298 21.93 25.54 -7.48
CA ASN A 298 21.43 24.55 -6.52
C ASN A 298 20.66 23.34 -7.10
N GLY A 299 21.18 22.72 -8.16
CA GLY A 299 20.79 21.35 -8.55
C GLY A 299 19.33 21.20 -8.98
N THR A 300 18.71 22.23 -9.56
CA THR A 300 17.34 22.15 -10.08
C THR A 300 17.34 22.38 -11.58
N ILE A 301 16.63 21.52 -12.32
CA ILE A 301 16.40 21.66 -13.76
C ILE A 301 14.91 21.85 -13.96
N SER A 302 14.53 22.95 -14.60
CA SER A 302 13.15 23.18 -15.01
C SER A 302 13.02 22.93 -16.50
N ILE A 303 12.03 22.11 -16.87
CA ILE A 303 11.70 21.76 -18.25
C ILE A 303 10.31 22.29 -18.52
N GLU A 304 10.17 22.98 -19.64
CA GLU A 304 8.94 23.60 -20.08
C GLU A 304 8.58 23.07 -21.46
N ILE A 305 7.37 22.54 -21.58
CA ILE A 305 6.84 21.98 -22.83
C ILE A 305 5.55 22.73 -23.15
N SER A 306 5.50 23.29 -24.35
CA SER A 306 4.33 24.01 -24.86
C SER A 306 3.75 23.27 -26.06
N TYR A 307 2.44 23.05 -26.06
CA TYR A 307 1.70 22.43 -27.15
C TYR A 307 0.30 23.05 -27.28
N ASP A 308 -0.11 23.45 -28.49
CA ASP A 308 -1.42 24.06 -28.81
C ASP A 308 -1.91 25.10 -27.79
N ASN A 309 -1.08 26.13 -27.54
CA ASN A 309 -1.34 27.21 -26.58
C ASN A 309 -1.55 26.74 -25.12
N LYS A 310 -1.21 25.49 -24.80
CA LYS A 310 -1.14 24.96 -23.44
C LYS A 310 0.31 24.80 -23.06
N GLN A 311 0.68 25.43 -21.95
CA GLN A 311 2.03 25.39 -21.40
C GLN A 311 2.04 24.46 -20.19
N CYS A 312 2.92 23.46 -20.22
CA CYS A 312 3.18 22.56 -19.10
C CYS A 312 4.65 22.70 -18.69
N SER A 313 4.87 23.32 -17.54
CA SER A 313 6.19 23.52 -16.97
C SER A 313 6.35 22.62 -15.75
N PHE A 314 7.49 21.95 -15.63
CA PHE A 314 7.83 21.15 -14.47
C PHE A 314 9.28 21.35 -14.04
N SER A 315 9.48 21.44 -12.73
CA SER A 315 10.80 21.60 -12.11
C SER A 315 11.21 20.30 -11.44
N LEU A 316 12.36 19.76 -11.84
CA LEU A 316 12.96 18.57 -11.25
C LEU A 316 14.14 18.96 -10.34
N MET A 317 14.04 18.60 -9.07
CA MET A 317 15.14 18.75 -8.10
C MET A 317 16.07 17.53 -8.18
N THR A 318 17.36 17.78 -8.42
CA THR A 318 18.42 16.76 -8.36
C THR A 318 19.21 16.92 -7.06
N LYS A 319 19.35 15.84 -6.28
CA LYS A 319 20.36 15.80 -5.22
C LYS A 319 21.71 15.55 -5.87
N GLY A 320 22.56 16.57 -5.98
CA GLY A 320 23.92 16.49 -6.53
C GLY A 320 24.22 17.51 -7.63
N ASN A 321 25.51 17.72 -7.93
CA ASN A 321 26.03 18.78 -8.79
C ASN A 321 26.08 18.43 -10.30
N HIS A 322 25.27 17.48 -10.79
CA HIS A 322 25.35 17.01 -12.19
C HIS A 322 24.06 17.22 -13.01
N PRO A 323 23.55 18.45 -13.13
CA PRO A 323 22.36 18.73 -13.93
C PRO A 323 22.58 18.54 -15.44
N GLU A 324 23.81 18.62 -15.94
CA GLU A 324 24.12 18.48 -17.38
C GLU A 324 23.89 17.06 -17.90
N ASP A 325 24.22 16.02 -17.12
CA ASP A 325 24.00 14.62 -17.50
C ASP A 325 22.52 14.27 -17.57
N LEU A 326 21.69 14.92 -16.76
CA LEU A 326 20.25 14.72 -16.78
C LEU A 326 19.60 15.42 -17.97
N LEU A 327 20.04 16.65 -18.28
CA LEU A 327 19.66 17.37 -19.49
C LEU A 327 20.01 16.56 -20.75
N LYS A 328 21.20 15.95 -20.79
CA LYS A 328 21.61 15.06 -21.87
C LYS A 328 20.68 13.84 -22.01
N LYS A 329 20.31 13.18 -20.90
CA LYS A 329 19.38 12.04 -20.91
C LYS A 329 17.97 12.39 -21.33
N VAL A 330 17.50 13.60 -20.97
CA VAL A 330 16.22 14.13 -21.44
C VAL A 330 16.29 14.32 -22.96
N GLN A 331 17.35 14.96 -23.46
CA GLN A 331 17.57 15.17 -24.89
C GLN A 331 17.64 13.84 -25.67
N GLU A 332 18.45 12.88 -25.21
CA GLU A 332 18.57 11.53 -25.80
C GLU A 332 17.21 10.80 -25.86
N THR A 333 16.36 11.00 -24.85
CA THR A 333 15.03 10.37 -24.80
C THR A 333 14.03 11.06 -25.73
N CYS A 334 14.11 12.40 -25.87
CA CYS A 334 13.35 13.14 -26.88
C CYS A 334 13.74 12.69 -28.30
N ASP A 335 15.04 12.52 -28.56
CA ASP A 335 15.58 12.11 -29.85
C ASP A 335 15.22 10.65 -30.18
N GLU A 336 15.35 9.73 -29.22
CA GLU A 336 15.01 8.30 -29.36
C GLU A 336 13.53 8.09 -29.73
N LEU A 337 12.64 8.81 -29.05
CA LEU A 337 11.21 8.70 -29.27
C LEU A 337 10.72 9.61 -30.41
N LYS A 338 11.62 10.39 -31.01
CA LYS A 338 11.34 11.40 -32.05
C LYS A 338 10.23 12.39 -31.63
N VAL A 339 10.14 12.68 -30.33
CA VAL A 339 9.03 13.47 -29.78
C VAL A 339 9.30 14.96 -29.92
N PHE A 340 10.55 15.41 -30.09
CA PHE A 340 10.89 16.80 -30.40
C PHE A 340 12.23 16.86 -31.14
N LYS A 341 12.39 17.76 -32.12
CA LYS A 341 13.69 18.15 -32.68
C LYS A 341 13.94 19.62 -32.35
N MET A 342 15.00 19.89 -31.60
CA MET A 342 15.49 21.26 -31.39
C MET A 342 16.61 21.54 -32.39
N ASP A 343 16.28 22.13 -33.53
CA ASP A 343 17.28 22.94 -34.23
C ASP A 343 17.23 24.35 -33.65
N SER A 344 18.41 24.83 -33.29
CA SER A 344 18.60 26.02 -32.46
C SER A 344 18.20 27.30 -33.19
N LYS A 345 17.56 28.19 -32.41
CA LYS A 345 17.27 29.60 -32.67
C LYS A 345 16.01 29.83 -33.50
N ASP A 346 15.12 30.59 -32.87
CA ASP A 346 13.86 31.12 -33.37
C ASP A 346 12.69 30.14 -33.33
N CYS A 347 11.81 30.39 -32.36
CA CYS A 347 10.52 29.72 -32.22
C CYS A 347 9.75 29.78 -33.53
N PHE A 348 9.36 28.63 -34.09
CA PHE A 348 8.05 28.39 -34.68
C PHE A 348 7.73 26.88 -34.74
N VAL A 349 6.43 26.62 -34.74
CA VAL A 349 5.69 25.35 -34.56
C VAL A 349 6.11 24.26 -35.54
N ALA A 350 6.25 23.02 -35.05
CA ALA A 350 6.18 21.83 -35.88
C ALA A 350 4.97 21.00 -35.46
N ASP A 351 3.94 21.09 -36.29
CA ASP A 351 2.83 20.17 -36.42
C ASP A 351 3.39 18.77 -36.72
N VAL A 352 3.71 18.03 -35.67
CA VAL A 352 3.95 16.59 -35.74
C VAL A 352 2.87 16.02 -34.86
N GLY A 353 1.81 15.50 -35.48
CA GLY A 353 0.74 14.77 -34.80
C GLY A 353 1.34 13.74 -33.86
N THR A 354 1.47 14.12 -32.59
CA THR A 354 2.09 13.32 -31.54
C THR A 354 0.94 12.88 -30.68
N ASP A 355 0.43 11.70 -31.02
CA ASP A 355 -0.51 10.91 -30.25
C ASP A 355 -0.21 11.02 -28.75
N ASP A 356 -1.24 11.32 -27.94
CA ASP A 356 -1.17 11.36 -26.48
C ASP A 356 -0.46 10.12 -25.90
N GLY A 357 -0.58 8.98 -26.60
CA GLY A 357 0.16 7.75 -26.29
C GLY A 357 1.68 7.91 -26.29
N LYS A 358 2.25 8.66 -27.25
CA LYS A 358 3.70 8.90 -27.34
C LYS A 358 4.20 9.87 -26.27
N ILE A 359 3.36 10.81 -25.84
CA ILE A 359 3.67 11.72 -24.73
C ILE A 359 3.71 10.94 -23.41
N VAL A 360 2.73 10.06 -23.18
CA VAL A 360 2.72 9.16 -22.02
C VAL A 360 3.90 8.19 -22.05
N GLU A 361 4.24 7.64 -23.22
CA GLU A 361 5.41 6.80 -23.42
C GLU A 361 6.72 7.54 -23.11
N PHE A 362 6.86 8.78 -23.60
CA PHE A 362 7.98 9.67 -23.28
C PHE A 362 8.13 9.87 -21.77
N PHE A 363 7.05 10.18 -21.06
CA PHE A 363 7.10 10.37 -19.62
C PHE A 363 7.45 9.08 -18.85
N ASN A 364 6.92 7.94 -19.30
CA ASN A 364 7.22 6.64 -18.68
C ASN A 364 8.69 6.23 -18.88
N VAL A 365 9.23 6.40 -20.09
CA VAL A 365 10.63 6.11 -20.40
C VAL A 365 11.57 7.05 -19.66
N LEU A 366 11.25 8.35 -19.62
CA LEU A 366 12.05 9.35 -18.91
C LEU A 366 12.09 9.05 -17.39
N LEU A 367 10.95 8.77 -16.77
CA LEU A 367 10.89 8.41 -15.35
C LEU A 367 11.66 7.12 -15.04
N ALA A 368 11.58 6.12 -15.91
CA ALA A 368 12.33 4.88 -15.78
C ALA A 368 13.85 5.10 -15.85
N LYS A 369 14.33 5.91 -16.80
CA LYS A 369 15.76 6.27 -16.93
C LYS A 369 16.27 7.10 -15.75
N ILE A 370 15.48 8.05 -15.25
CA ILE A 370 15.81 8.85 -14.05
C ILE A 370 15.91 7.95 -12.81
N LYS A 371 14.99 6.99 -12.66
CA LYS A 371 14.99 6.04 -11.56
C LYS A 371 16.22 5.14 -11.59
N LYS A 372 16.57 4.60 -12.77
CA LYS A 372 17.78 3.81 -12.99
C LYS A 372 19.06 4.60 -12.67
N TYR A 373 19.13 5.88 -13.07
CA TYR A 373 20.27 6.75 -12.75
C TYR A 373 20.45 6.98 -11.25
N ARG A 374 19.35 7.16 -10.50
CA ARG A 374 19.40 7.27 -9.04
C ARG A 374 19.84 5.98 -8.35
N GLU A 375 19.68 4.84 -8.99
CA GLU A 375 20.08 3.52 -8.48
C GLU A 375 21.55 3.21 -8.77
N THR A 376 22.13 3.76 -9.84
CA THR A 376 23.52 3.48 -10.26
C THR A 376 24.55 4.52 -9.79
N ASP A 377 24.18 5.80 -9.69
CA ASP A 377 25.15 6.91 -9.50
C ASP A 377 24.89 7.78 -8.26
N CYS A 378 24.14 7.28 -7.27
CA CYS A 378 24.13 7.87 -5.93
C CYS A 378 25.18 7.14 -5.08
N PRO A 379 26.31 7.78 -4.69
CA PRO A 379 27.12 7.26 -3.61
C PRO A 379 26.22 7.16 -2.37
N LYS A 380 26.28 6.01 -1.69
CA LYS A 380 25.47 5.72 -0.50
C LYS A 380 25.60 6.78 0.59
#